data_AF-A0A968M747-F1
#
_entry.id   AF-A0A968M747-F1
#
_cell.length_a   1.000
_cell.length_b   1.000
_cell.length_c   1.000
_cell.angle_alpha   90.00
_cell.angle_beta   90.00
_cell.angle_gamma   90.00
#
_symmetry.space_group_name_H-M   'P 1'
#
loop_
_entity.id
_entity.type
_entity.pdbx_description
1 polymer ?
#
loop_
_entity_poly.entity_id
_entity_poly.type
_entity_poly.pdbx_seq_one_letter_code
_entity_poly.pdbx_strand_id
1 'polypeptide(L)'
;MFAFPQGFSPVLKTFFQPNLPRSPWQQVALLILRGIVGAVMIHNGFDKLADIEGFASAYVEVIGLPFPIFFAYVAAFTELGGSVLLILGFLTRAAAFGLFSTMAVAVFHHIKVAGFSIPYLELSVLYAACFLFLSVNGPGWYSLDQLIHQWLENRTQNQQAERIESLHQSFQVTERMMEVSEDAVKR
;
A
#
# COMPACT_ATOMS: atom_id res chain seq x y z
N MET A 1 20.59 -16.71 -25.23
CA MET A 1 19.19 -16.30 -25.46
C MET A 1 18.46 -16.24 -24.13
N PHE A 2 18.59 -15.15 -23.38
CA PHE A 2 17.79 -14.86 -22.18
C PHE A 2 17.63 -13.35 -22.08
N ALA A 3 16.61 -12.83 -22.76
CA ALA A 3 16.21 -11.43 -22.65
C ALA A 3 15.05 -11.35 -21.66
N PHE A 4 15.33 -10.88 -20.45
CA PHE A 4 14.29 -10.39 -19.54
C PHE A 4 14.42 -8.87 -19.44
N PRO A 5 13.52 -8.09 -20.05
CA PRO A 5 13.29 -6.72 -19.64
C PRO A 5 12.04 -6.71 -18.75
N GLN A 6 12.19 -6.98 -17.46
CA GLN A 6 11.10 -6.75 -16.51
C GLN A 6 11.15 -5.27 -16.13
N GLY A 7 10.39 -4.44 -16.85
CA GLY A 7 9.90 -3.20 -16.26
C GLY A 7 9.14 -3.51 -14.97
N PHE A 8 8.98 -2.50 -14.11
CA PHE A 8 8.24 -2.57 -12.83
C PHE A 8 7.09 -3.57 -12.90
N SER A 9 7.17 -4.67 -12.13
CA SER A 9 6.28 -5.82 -12.31
C SER A 9 4.81 -5.38 -12.24
N PRO A 10 3.91 -5.96 -13.07
CA PRO A 10 2.51 -5.56 -13.11
C PRO A 10 1.85 -5.62 -11.73
N VAL A 11 2.26 -6.58 -10.89
CA VAL A 11 1.80 -6.72 -9.50
C VAL A 11 2.20 -5.51 -8.64
N LEU A 12 3.47 -5.09 -8.71
CA LEU A 12 3.92 -3.92 -7.95
C LEU A 12 3.21 -2.65 -8.44
N LYS A 13 2.98 -2.50 -9.75
CA LYS A 13 2.20 -1.36 -10.26
C LYS A 13 0.81 -1.32 -9.64
N THR A 14 0.13 -2.46 -9.58
CA THR A 14 -1.19 -2.55 -8.96
C THR A 14 -1.16 -2.22 -7.48
N PHE A 15 -0.09 -2.51 -6.74
CA PHE A 15 -0.04 -2.16 -5.32
C PHE A 15 0.24 -0.67 -5.07
N PHE A 16 1.16 -0.07 -5.83
CA PHE A 16 1.66 1.28 -5.58
C PHE A 16 0.92 2.37 -6.36
N GLN A 17 0.21 2.05 -7.44
CA GLN A 17 -0.51 3.05 -8.23
C GLN A 17 -1.91 3.32 -7.67
N PRO A 18 -2.30 4.60 -7.52
CA PRO A 18 -3.65 4.98 -7.15
C PRO A 18 -4.64 4.77 -8.31
N ASN A 19 -5.85 4.36 -7.98
CA ASN A 19 -6.92 4.17 -8.97
C ASN A 19 -7.68 5.47 -9.30
N LEU A 20 -7.44 6.55 -8.55
CA LEU A 20 -8.20 7.80 -8.65
C LEU A 20 -7.55 8.83 -9.60
N PRO A 21 -8.36 9.66 -10.29
CA PRO A 21 -7.86 10.66 -11.24
C PRO A 21 -6.89 11.65 -10.59
N ARG A 22 -5.99 12.22 -11.39
CA ARG A 22 -5.00 13.25 -10.97
C ARG A 22 -5.61 14.62 -10.62
N SER A 23 -6.93 14.72 -10.40
CA SER A 23 -7.55 15.98 -9.99
C SER A 23 -7.02 16.40 -8.61
N PRO A 24 -6.46 17.62 -8.46
CA PRO A 24 -5.83 18.05 -7.20
C PRO A 24 -6.82 17.99 -6.03
N TRP A 25 -8.09 18.34 -6.25
CA TRP A 25 -9.14 18.28 -5.24
C TRP A 25 -9.40 16.87 -4.73
N GLN A 26 -9.43 15.87 -5.62
CA GLN A 26 -9.62 14.47 -5.23
C GLN A 26 -8.41 13.97 -4.44
N GLN A 27 -7.20 14.37 -4.83
CA GLN A 27 -5.97 13.96 -4.16
C GLN A 27 -5.84 14.58 -2.77
N VAL A 28 -6.20 15.85 -2.62
CA VAL A 28 -6.25 16.52 -1.31
C VAL A 28 -7.33 15.88 -0.43
N ALA A 29 -8.52 15.60 -0.97
CA ALA A 29 -9.59 14.94 -0.21
C ALA A 29 -9.16 13.54 0.28
N LEU A 30 -8.47 12.75 -0.55
CA LEU A 30 -7.91 11.47 -0.15
C LEU A 30 -6.85 11.62 0.95
N LEU A 31 -5.95 12.58 0.83
CA LEU A 31 -4.92 12.84 1.83
C LEU A 31 -5.56 13.22 3.17
N ILE A 32 -6.57 14.09 3.15
CA ILE A 32 -7.30 14.50 4.35
C ILE A 32 -8.03 13.31 4.95
N LEU A 33 -8.76 12.52 4.15
CA LEU A 33 -9.46 11.33 4.61
C LEU A 33 -8.48 10.38 5.31
N ARG A 34 -7.36 10.08 4.66
CA ARG A 34 -6.31 9.19 5.16
C ARG A 34 -5.69 9.70 6.46
N GLY A 35 -5.41 11.00 6.52
CA GLY A 35 -4.90 11.67 7.71
C GLY A 35 -5.87 11.60 8.88
N ILE A 36 -7.14 11.94 8.67
CA ILE A 36 -8.17 11.96 9.73
C ILE A 36 -8.44 10.55 10.24
N VAL A 37 -8.78 9.60 9.36
CA VAL A 37 -9.17 8.25 9.79
C VAL A 37 -7.99 7.51 10.42
N GLY A 38 -6.77 7.73 9.95
CA GLY A 38 -5.56 7.21 10.60
C GLY A 38 -5.32 7.87 11.95
N ALA A 39 -5.40 9.20 12.06
CA ALA A 39 -5.10 9.90 13.31
C ALA A 39 -6.07 9.52 14.44
N VAL A 40 -7.36 9.37 14.14
CA VAL A 40 -8.33 8.96 15.17
C VAL A 40 -8.19 7.48 15.51
N MET A 41 -7.83 6.62 14.55
CA MET A 41 -7.60 5.19 14.83
C MET A 41 -6.38 4.92 15.72
N ILE A 42 -5.39 5.84 15.75
CA ILE A 42 -4.28 5.76 16.71
C ILE A 42 -4.79 5.75 18.15
N HIS A 43 -5.83 6.53 18.47
CA HIS A 43 -6.43 6.53 19.80
C HIS A 43 -6.99 5.16 20.17
N ASN A 44 -7.73 4.51 19.26
CA ASN A 44 -8.26 3.16 19.49
C ASN A 44 -7.16 2.13 19.80
N GLY A 45 -6.02 2.24 19.12
CA GLY A 45 -4.88 1.36 19.34
C GLY A 45 -4.22 1.60 20.70
N PHE A 46 -4.09 2.87 21.12
CA PHE A 46 -3.56 3.21 22.44
C PHE A 46 -4.49 2.73 23.57
N ASP A 47 -5.79 2.91 23.43
CA ASP A 47 -6.77 2.46 24.43
C ASP A 47 -6.70 0.95 24.62
N LYS A 48 -6.52 0.17 23.54
CA LYS A 48 -6.31 -1.28 23.61
C LYS A 48 -5.01 -1.65 24.32
N LEU A 49 -3.92 -0.92 24.08
CA LEU A 49 -2.65 -1.18 24.77
C LEU A 49 -2.67 -0.76 26.24
N ALA A 50 -3.46 0.24 26.59
CA ALA A 50 -3.59 0.73 27.97
C ALA A 50 -4.21 -0.33 28.90
N ASP A 51 -5.15 -1.13 28.39
CA ASP A 51 -5.74 -2.26 29.11
C ASP A 51 -5.93 -3.48 28.18
N ILE A 52 -4.82 -4.16 27.90
CA ILE A 52 -4.81 -5.27 26.95
C ILE A 52 -5.57 -6.50 27.47
N GLU A 53 -5.55 -6.72 28.79
CA GLU A 53 -6.22 -7.84 29.45
C GLU A 53 -7.74 -7.63 29.47
N GLY A 54 -8.18 -6.40 29.78
CA GLY A 54 -9.58 -6.00 29.67
C GLY A 54 -10.09 -6.11 28.24
N PHE A 55 -9.33 -5.64 27.25
CA PHE A 55 -9.72 -5.78 25.86
C PHE A 55 -9.78 -7.25 25.41
N ALA A 56 -8.80 -8.07 25.80
CA ALA A 56 -8.77 -9.49 25.46
C ALA A 56 -10.02 -10.23 26.00
N SER A 57 -10.35 -10.01 27.27
CA SER A 57 -11.53 -10.63 27.91
C SER A 57 -12.86 -10.09 27.37
N ALA A 58 -13.00 -8.77 27.19
CA ALA A 58 -14.24 -8.15 26.78
C ALA A 58 -14.56 -8.29 25.28
N TYR A 59 -13.53 -8.40 24.43
CA TYR A 59 -13.70 -8.48 22.98
C TYR A 59 -13.28 -9.82 22.41
N VAL A 60 -12.04 -10.23 22.64
CA VAL A 60 -11.41 -11.35 21.91
C VAL A 60 -11.97 -12.71 22.37
N GLU A 61 -12.15 -12.89 23.69
CA GLU A 61 -12.81 -14.09 24.23
C GLU A 61 -14.27 -14.16 23.81
N VAL A 62 -14.97 -13.02 23.82
CA VAL A 62 -16.39 -12.95 23.43
C VAL A 62 -16.60 -13.43 22.01
N ILE A 63 -15.72 -13.10 21.06
CA ILE A 63 -15.80 -13.60 19.68
C ILE A 63 -15.33 -15.06 19.53
N GLY A 64 -14.64 -15.61 20.54
CA GLY A 64 -14.24 -17.01 20.60
C GLY A 64 -12.90 -17.31 19.92
N LEU A 65 -12.00 -16.32 19.79
CA LEU A 65 -10.67 -16.56 19.24
C LEU A 65 -9.76 -17.26 20.26
N PRO A 66 -8.95 -18.25 19.84
CA PRO A 66 -7.95 -18.85 20.71
C PRO A 66 -6.83 -17.85 21.02
N PHE A 67 -6.19 -17.95 22.18
CA PHE A 67 -5.13 -17.03 22.62
C PHE A 67 -5.56 -15.54 22.65
N PRO A 68 -6.50 -15.16 23.54
CA PRO A 68 -7.10 -13.82 23.54
C PRO A 68 -6.10 -12.67 23.63
N ILE A 69 -5.10 -12.79 24.51
CA ILE A 69 -4.04 -11.80 24.71
C ILE A 69 -3.22 -11.59 23.43
N PHE A 70 -2.92 -12.67 22.70
CA PHE A 70 -2.14 -12.57 21.46
C PHE A 70 -2.90 -11.76 20.40
N PHE A 71 -4.17 -12.11 20.16
CA PHE A 71 -4.97 -11.39 19.18
C PHE A 71 -5.32 -9.96 19.61
N ALA A 72 -5.39 -9.69 20.92
CA ALA A 72 -5.50 -8.34 21.46
C ALA A 72 -4.30 -7.48 21.04
N TYR A 73 -3.07 -7.98 21.21
CA TYR A 73 -1.87 -7.29 20.73
C TYR A 73 -1.84 -7.15 19.22
N VAL A 74 -2.22 -8.18 18.46
CA VAL A 74 -2.30 -8.10 16.99
C VAL A 74 -3.25 -6.98 16.57
N ALA A 75 -4.43 -6.88 17.17
CA ALA A 75 -5.38 -5.81 16.89
C ALA A 75 -4.79 -4.44 17.24
N ALA A 76 -4.23 -4.27 18.44
CA ALA A 76 -3.67 -3.01 18.90
C ALA A 76 -2.48 -2.52 18.03
N PHE A 77 -1.54 -3.41 17.70
CA PHE A 77 -0.42 -3.07 16.83
C PHE A 77 -0.83 -2.85 15.38
N THR A 78 -1.87 -3.56 14.90
CA THR A 78 -2.43 -3.29 13.57
C THR A 78 -3.07 -1.91 13.53
N GLU A 79 -3.81 -1.51 14.56
CA GLU A 79 -4.41 -0.19 14.65
C GLU A 79 -3.36 0.91 14.77
N LEU A 80 -2.33 0.76 15.60
CA LEU A 80 -1.27 1.76 15.73
C LEU A 80 -0.35 1.81 14.50
N GLY A 81 0.27 0.69 14.18
CA GLY A 81 1.23 0.59 13.06
C GLY A 81 0.55 0.83 11.73
N GLY A 82 -0.61 0.22 11.50
CA GLY A 82 -1.42 0.41 10.31
C GLY A 82 -1.84 1.87 10.13
N SER A 83 -2.23 2.56 11.20
CA SER A 83 -2.61 3.98 11.11
C SER A 83 -1.44 4.88 10.74
N VAL A 84 -0.26 4.67 11.33
CA VAL A 84 0.95 5.44 10.98
C VAL A 84 1.34 5.21 9.52
N LEU A 85 1.37 3.96 9.08
CA LEU A 85 1.65 3.60 7.68
C LEU A 85 0.63 4.23 6.74
N LEU A 86 -0.66 4.17 7.12
CA LEU A 86 -1.75 4.76 6.36
C LEU A 86 -1.57 6.28 6.24
N ILE A 87 -1.34 7.02 7.33
CA ILE A 87 -1.16 8.49 7.29
C ILE A 87 -0.04 8.89 6.34
N LEU A 88 1.12 8.23 6.46
CA LEU A 88 2.28 8.47 5.59
C LEU A 88 2.02 8.09 4.13
N GLY A 89 1.01 7.25 3.87
CA GLY A 89 0.74 6.70 2.55
C GLY A 89 1.83 5.71 2.14
N PHE A 90 2.31 4.89 3.08
CA PHE A 90 3.29 3.83 2.85
C PHE A 90 2.63 2.47 3.03
N LEU A 91 2.78 1.57 2.05
CA LEU A 91 2.06 0.30 1.98
C LEU A 91 0.54 0.48 2.21
N THR A 92 -0.03 1.55 1.63
CA THR A 92 -1.37 2.05 2.00
C THR A 92 -2.44 0.99 1.87
N ARG A 93 -2.41 0.18 0.80
CA ARG A 93 -3.40 -0.89 0.60
C ARG A 93 -3.32 -1.96 1.69
N ALA A 94 -2.11 -2.38 2.05
CA ALA A 94 -1.90 -3.39 3.09
C ALA A 94 -2.27 -2.84 4.48
N ALA A 95 -1.85 -1.61 4.78
CA ALA A 95 -2.22 -0.92 6.01
C ALA A 95 -3.73 -0.76 6.15
N ALA A 96 -4.39 -0.24 5.10
CA ALA A 96 -5.85 -0.08 5.06
C ALA A 96 -6.57 -1.42 5.18
N PHE A 97 -6.08 -2.49 4.55
CA PHE A 97 -6.69 -3.81 4.66
C PHE A 97 -6.56 -4.40 6.08
N GLY A 98 -5.41 -4.20 6.74
CA GLY A 98 -5.23 -4.56 8.14
C GLY A 98 -6.21 -3.84 9.07
N LEU A 99 -6.32 -2.51 8.91
CA LEU A 99 -7.27 -1.69 9.67
C LEU A 99 -8.73 -2.02 9.37
N PHE A 100 -9.06 -2.33 8.12
CA PHE A 100 -10.37 -2.85 7.74
C PHE A 100 -10.68 -4.16 8.47
N SER A 101 -9.70 -5.06 8.58
CA SER A 101 -9.86 -6.35 9.24
C SER A 101 -10.16 -6.19 10.74
N THR A 102 -9.50 -5.27 11.44
CA THR A 102 -9.79 -5.01 12.87
C THR A 102 -11.21 -4.46 13.05
N MET A 103 -11.65 -3.58 12.15
CA MET A 103 -13.02 -3.04 12.19
C MET A 103 -14.07 -4.08 11.81
N ALA A 104 -13.79 -4.99 10.89
CA ALA A 104 -14.68 -6.11 10.57
C ALA A 104 -14.88 -7.04 11.79
N VAL A 105 -13.81 -7.30 12.54
CA VAL A 105 -13.88 -8.05 13.80
C VAL A 105 -14.68 -7.28 14.86
N ALA A 106 -14.49 -5.96 14.98
CA ALA A 106 -15.26 -5.11 15.89
C ALA A 106 -16.76 -5.11 15.56
N VAL A 107 -17.11 -5.00 14.27
CA VAL A 107 -18.50 -5.12 13.80
C VAL A 107 -19.08 -6.48 14.19
N PHE A 108 -18.35 -7.57 13.98
CA PHE A 108 -18.80 -8.90 14.36
C PHE A 108 -19.03 -9.03 15.88
N HIS A 109 -18.13 -8.49 16.70
CA HIS A 109 -18.31 -8.42 18.15
C HIS A 109 -19.57 -7.65 18.53
N HIS A 110 -19.77 -6.45 17.98
CA HIS A 110 -20.95 -5.62 18.28
C HIS A 110 -22.25 -6.31 17.89
N ILE A 111 -22.31 -7.02 16.76
CA ILE A 111 -23.46 -7.84 16.36
C ILE A 111 -23.70 -8.96 17.38
N LYS A 112 -22.64 -9.61 17.87
CA LYS A 112 -22.76 -10.70 18.84
C LYS A 112 -23.28 -10.23 20.20
N VAL A 113 -22.86 -9.05 20.66
CA VAL A 113 -23.21 -8.51 21.99
C VAL A 113 -24.54 -7.77 21.99
N ALA A 114 -24.81 -6.96 20.96
CA ALA A 114 -25.94 -6.03 20.93
C ALA A 114 -26.89 -6.25 19.74
N GLY A 115 -26.66 -7.26 18.90
CA GLY A 115 -27.42 -7.46 17.67
C GLY A 115 -27.19 -6.34 16.64
N PHE A 116 -28.17 -6.11 15.77
CA PHE A 116 -28.13 -5.04 14.77
C PHE A 116 -28.47 -3.65 15.33
N SER A 117 -27.91 -3.32 16.49
CA SER A 117 -28.11 -2.01 17.12
C SER A 117 -27.24 -0.96 16.43
N ILE A 118 -27.88 -0.03 15.71
CA ILE A 118 -27.18 1.02 14.94
C ILE A 118 -26.19 1.83 15.79
N PRO A 119 -26.52 2.28 17.03
CA PRO A 119 -25.57 3.04 17.84
C PRO A 119 -24.26 2.30 18.16
N TYR A 120 -24.30 0.97 18.24
CA TYR A 120 -23.10 0.16 18.46
C TYR A 120 -22.31 -0.02 17.16
N LEU A 121 -22.99 -0.15 16.02
CA LEU A 121 -22.35 -0.48 14.75
C LEU A 121 -21.81 0.75 14.00
N GLU A 122 -22.44 1.91 14.15
CA GLU A 122 -22.21 3.11 13.35
C GLU A 122 -20.72 3.43 13.17
N LEU A 123 -19.98 3.61 14.26
CA LEU A 123 -18.57 4.01 14.20
C LEU A 123 -17.69 2.93 13.54
N SER A 124 -17.88 1.67 13.94
CA SER A 124 -17.10 0.54 13.40
C SER A 124 -17.35 0.31 11.90
N VAL A 125 -18.60 0.47 11.45
CA VAL A 125 -18.97 0.34 10.03
C VAL A 125 -18.44 1.52 9.21
N LEU A 126 -18.49 2.75 9.75
CA LEU A 126 -17.93 3.92 9.07
C LEU A 126 -16.42 3.77 8.88
N TYR A 127 -15.68 3.36 9.91
CA TYR A 127 -14.25 3.08 9.77
C TYR A 127 -13.97 1.96 8.77
N ALA A 128 -14.70 0.84 8.86
CA ALA A 128 -14.57 -0.26 7.91
C ALA A 128 -14.80 0.22 6.46
N ALA A 129 -15.83 1.03 6.22
CA ALA A 129 -16.11 1.59 4.90
C ALA A 129 -14.98 2.49 4.39
N CYS A 130 -14.44 3.39 5.24
CA CYS A 130 -13.31 4.24 4.88
C CYS A 130 -12.04 3.44 4.57
N PHE A 131 -11.70 2.46 5.40
CA PHE A 131 -10.51 1.63 5.18
C PHE A 131 -10.65 0.71 3.98
N LEU A 132 -11.85 0.14 3.75
CA LEU A 132 -12.13 -0.61 2.54
C LEU A 132 -11.98 0.27 1.29
N PHE A 133 -12.52 1.48 1.33
CA PHE A 133 -12.37 2.45 0.24
C PHE A 133 -10.88 2.75 -0.04
N LEU A 134 -10.06 2.98 0.99
CA LEU A 134 -8.62 3.23 0.85
C LEU A 134 -7.85 1.98 0.38
N SER A 135 -8.25 0.79 0.83
CA SER A 135 -7.68 -0.49 0.39
C SER A 135 -7.92 -0.73 -1.11
N VAL A 136 -9.10 -0.37 -1.60
CA VAL A 136 -9.47 -0.52 -3.01
C VAL A 136 -8.85 0.58 -3.87
N ASN A 137 -8.92 1.85 -3.46
CA ASN A 137 -8.50 2.99 -4.28
C ASN A 137 -7.00 3.31 -4.19
N GLY A 138 -6.34 2.84 -3.13
CA GLY A 138 -4.90 2.95 -2.96
C GLY A 138 -4.43 4.28 -2.35
N PRO A 139 -3.14 4.60 -2.51
CA PRO A 139 -2.45 5.61 -1.70
C PRO A 139 -2.77 7.07 -2.06
N GLY A 140 -3.23 7.35 -3.28
CA GLY A 140 -3.28 8.71 -3.82
C GLY A 140 -1.88 9.25 -4.18
N TRP A 141 -1.85 10.44 -4.80
CA TRP A 141 -0.63 11.05 -5.33
C TRP A 141 0.28 11.66 -4.24
N TYR A 142 -0.32 12.13 -3.15
CA TYR A 142 0.39 12.64 -1.98
C TYR A 142 0.67 11.47 -1.01
N SER A 143 1.60 10.60 -1.38
CA SER A 143 1.94 9.39 -0.61
C SER A 143 3.40 9.00 -0.82
N LEU A 144 3.98 8.31 0.17
CA LEU A 144 5.32 7.72 0.03
C LEU A 144 5.33 6.60 -1.02
N ASP A 145 4.24 5.84 -1.14
CA ASP A 145 4.06 4.81 -2.17
C ASP A 145 4.26 5.39 -3.59
N GLN A 146 3.65 6.54 -3.86
CA GLN A 146 3.78 7.21 -5.17
C GLN A 146 5.19 7.77 -5.40
N LEU A 147 5.85 8.26 -4.35
CA LEU A 147 7.23 8.76 -4.42
C LEU A 147 8.21 7.62 -4.75
N ILE A 148 8.07 6.48 -4.08
CA ILE A 148 8.87 5.27 -4.33
C ILE A 148 8.63 4.77 -5.76
N HIS A 149 7.38 4.76 -6.21
CA HIS A 149 7.03 4.37 -7.57
C HIS A 149 7.72 5.24 -8.63
N GLN A 150 7.65 6.57 -8.51
CA GLN A 150 8.30 7.49 -9.45
C GLN A 150 9.83 7.31 -9.47
N TRP A 151 10.43 7.13 -8.30
CA TRP A 151 11.87 6.92 -8.19
C TRP A 151 12.34 5.63 -8.87
N LEU A 152 11.59 4.54 -8.69
CA LEU A 152 11.88 3.25 -9.32
C LEU A 152 11.67 3.28 -10.85
N GLU A 153 10.62 3.97 -11.32
CA GLU A 153 10.38 4.16 -12.76
C GLU A 153 11.50 4.96 -13.43
N ASN A 154 11.92 6.07 -12.83
CA ASN A 154 13.01 6.90 -13.35
C ASN A 154 14.32 6.11 -13.46
N ARG A 155 14.64 5.27 -12.47
CA ARG A 155 15.82 4.39 -12.51
C ARG A 155 15.76 3.38 -13.64
N THR A 156 14.59 2.80 -13.87
CA THR A 156 14.39 1.80 -14.93
C THR A 156 14.54 2.44 -16.31
N GLN A 157 14.00 3.66 -16.50
CA GLN A 157 14.11 4.41 -17.75
C GLN A 157 15.57 4.81 -18.05
N ASN A 158 16.30 5.32 -17.06
CA ASN A 158 17.70 5.69 -17.23
C ASN A 158 18.57 4.49 -17.64
N GLN A 159 18.39 3.34 -16.99
CA GLN A 159 19.10 2.11 -17.35
C GLN A 159 18.74 1.60 -18.76
N GLN A 160 17.49 1.76 -19.19
CA GLN A 160 17.08 1.40 -20.53
C GLN A 160 17.70 2.33 -21.58
N ALA A 161 17.75 3.63 -21.32
CA ALA A 161 18.37 4.61 -22.20
C ALA A 161 19.88 4.33 -22.39
N GLU A 162 20.61 4.08 -21.30
CA GLU A 162 22.05 3.73 -21.34
C GLU A 162 22.30 2.43 -22.14
N ARG A 163 21.44 1.41 -21.97
CA ARG A 163 21.54 0.16 -22.74
C ARG A 163 21.31 0.38 -24.22
N ILE A 164 20.29 1.15 -24.58
CA ILE A 164 19.97 1.48 -25.99
C ILE A 164 21.13 2.24 -26.62
N GLU A 165 21.72 3.20 -25.90
CA GLU A 165 22.87 3.96 -26.38
C GLU A 165 24.10 3.05 -26.60
N SER A 166 24.42 2.18 -25.66
CA SER A 166 25.54 1.23 -25.80
C SER A 166 25.36 0.26 -26.98
N LEU A 167 24.13 -0.17 -27.25
CA LEU A 167 23.81 -1.00 -28.40
C LEU A 167 24.01 -0.22 -29.70
N HIS A 168 23.51 1.02 -29.77
CA HIS A 168 23.70 1.88 -30.94
C HIS A 168 25.18 2.12 -31.23
N GLN A 169 25.99 2.36 -30.19
CA GLN A 169 27.45 2.48 -30.32
C GLN A 169 28.09 1.18 -30.85
N SER A 170 27.67 0.01 -30.35
CA SER A 170 28.19 -1.28 -30.84
C SER A 170 27.83 -1.55 -32.31
N PHE A 171 26.64 -1.14 -32.76
CA PHE A 171 26.23 -1.24 -34.16
C PHE A 171 27.08 -0.31 -35.05
N GLN A 172 27.27 0.95 -34.65
CA GLN A 172 28.11 1.90 -35.40
C GLN A 172 29.56 1.43 -35.51
N VAL A 173 30.12 0.86 -34.43
CA VAL A 173 31.47 0.28 -34.46
C VAL A 173 31.53 -0.90 -35.43
N THR A 174 30.53 -1.78 -35.39
CA THR A 174 30.44 -2.93 -36.31
C THR A 174 30.35 -2.48 -37.77
N GLU A 175 29.54 -1.46 -38.09
CA GLU A 175 29.43 -0.87 -39.43
C GLU A 175 30.78 -0.32 -39.93
N ARG A 176 31.47 0.49 -39.11
CA ARG A 176 32.81 1.00 -39.47
C ARG A 176 33.84 -0.11 -39.69
N MET A 177 33.78 -1.19 -38.91
CA MET A 177 34.68 -2.34 -39.10
C MET A 177 34.41 -3.07 -40.41
N MET A 178 33.14 -3.19 -40.81
CA MET A 178 32.77 -3.76 -42.11
C MET A 178 33.27 -2.91 -43.28
N GLU A 179 33.10 -1.58 -43.22
CA GLU A 179 33.60 -0.65 -44.25
C GLU A 179 35.13 -0.75 -44.42
N VAL A 180 35.88 -0.72 -43.32
CA VAL A 180 37.34 -0.85 -43.35
C VAL A 180 37.80 -2.19 -43.92
N SER A 181 37.08 -3.28 -43.60
CA SER A 181 37.37 -4.61 -44.15
C SER A 181 37.11 -4.68 -45.66
N GLU A 182 36.03 -4.05 -46.15
CA GLU A 182 35.70 -4.03 -47.57
C GLU A 182 36.73 -3.23 -48.38
N ASP A 183 37.19 -2.10 -47.84
CA ASP A 183 38.26 -1.29 -48.43
C ASP A 183 39.61 -2.03 -48.47
N ALA A 184 39.90 -2.86 -47.47
CA ALA A 184 41.11 -3.67 -47.43
C ALA A 184 41.08 -4.79 -48.48
N VAL A 185 39.91 -5.35 -48.80
CA VAL A 185 39.75 -6.40 -49.83
C VAL A 185 39.81 -5.84 -51.25
N LYS A 186 39.41 -4.57 -51.45
CA LYS A 186 39.44 -3.90 -52.76
C LYS A 186 40.84 -3.39 -53.17
N ARG A 187 41.83 -3.41 -52.27
CA ARG A 187 43.22 -3.01 -52.52
C ARG A 187 44.09 -4.22 -52.82
#